data_AF-A0A8J7BHH7-F1
#
_entry.id   AF-A0A8J7BHH7-F1
#
_cell.length_a   1.000
_cell.length_b   1.000
_cell.length_c   1.000
_cell.angle_alpha   90.00
_cell.angle_beta   90.00
_cell.angle_gamma   90.00
#
_symmetry.space_group_name_H-M   'P 1'
#
loop_
_entity.id
_entity.type
_entity.pdbx_description
1 polymer ?
#
loop_
_entity_poly.entity_id
_entity_poly.type
_entity_poly.pdbx_seq_one_letter_code
_entity_poly.pdbx_strand_id
1 'polypeptide(L)'
;MPLPVIINSLVCVAGTVLGALFAVASIISIANMKVPWVNLLLVAALLVPVMFVVSGVGVAIAYGRSPQPVVFGLVALPWLYGTGFVLLMLKSF
;
A
#
# COMPACT_ATOMS: atom_id res chain seq x y z
N MET A 1 -19.26 -9.31 11.50
CA MET A 1 -18.03 -9.56 10.72
C MET A 1 -17.04 -10.29 11.59
N PRO A 2 -16.27 -11.24 11.05
CA PRO A 2 -15.27 -11.97 11.84
C PRO A 2 -14.09 -11.08 12.19
N LEU A 3 -13.51 -11.33 13.36
CA LEU A 3 -12.44 -10.53 13.97
C LEU A 3 -11.27 -10.21 13.01
N PRO A 4 -10.76 -11.16 12.18
CA PRO A 4 -9.66 -10.87 11.25
C PRO A 4 -9.99 -9.80 10.21
N VAL A 5 -11.23 -9.73 9.74
CA VAL A 5 -11.66 -8.72 8.75
C VAL A 5 -11.72 -7.35 9.39
N ILE A 6 -12.19 -7.26 10.63
CA ILE A 6 -12.27 -6.00 11.38
C ILE A 6 -10.86 -5.44 11.62
N ILE A 7 -9.93 -6.30 12.05
CA ILE A 7 -8.52 -5.91 12.23
C ILE A 7 -7.93 -5.42 10.92
N ASN A 8 -8.10 -6.17 9.82
CA ASN A 8 -7.59 -5.75 8.52
C ASN A 8 -8.16 -4.40 8.08
N SER A 9 -9.46 -4.18 8.27
CA SER A 9 -10.10 -2.90 7.94
C SER A 9 -9.53 -1.73 8.74
N LEU A 10 -9.34 -1.89 10.05
CA LEU A 10 -8.73 -0.85 10.90
C LEU A 10 -7.30 -0.55 10.46
N VAL A 11 -6.50 -1.59 10.19
CA VAL A 11 -5.13 -1.46 9.68
C VAL A 11 -5.12 -0.77 8.32
N CYS A 12 -6.06 -1.08 7.43
CA CYS A 12 -6.15 -0.45 6.12
C CYS A 12 -6.57 1.02 6.21
N VAL A 13 -7.47 1.38 7.12
CA VAL A 13 -7.84 2.79 7.36
C VAL A 13 -6.63 3.56 7.88
N ALA A 14 -5.97 3.05 8.93
CA ALA A 14 -4.76 3.69 9.48
C ALA A 14 -3.63 3.77 8.43
N GLY A 15 -3.39 2.68 7.70
CA GLY A 15 -2.38 2.60 6.65
C GLY A 15 -2.66 3.51 5.46
N THR A 16 -3.93 3.72 5.09
CA THR A 16 -4.31 4.69 4.05
C THR A 16 -4.00 6.12 4.50
N VAL A 17 -4.38 6.49 5.72
CA VAL A 17 -4.14 7.84 6.27
C VAL A 17 -2.64 8.10 6.39
N LEU A 18 -1.92 7.20 7.05
CA LEU A 18 -0.47 7.31 7.21
C LEU A 18 0.24 7.29 5.85
N GLY A 19 -0.15 6.36 4.96
CA GLY A 19 0.39 6.24 3.62
C GLY A 19 0.20 7.51 2.78
N ALA A 20 -0.96 8.17 2.87
CA ALA A 20 -1.20 9.43 2.18
C ALA A 20 -0.33 10.56 2.72
N LEU A 21 -0.18 10.68 4.04
CA LEU A 21 0.70 11.67 4.67
C LEU A 21 2.17 11.47 4.25
N PHE A 22 2.65 10.22 4.30
CA PHE A 22 4.01 9.89 3.90
C PHE A 22 4.22 10.03 2.39
N ALA A 23 3.24 9.71 1.56
CA ALA A 23 3.33 9.91 0.11
C ALA A 23 3.51 11.40 -0.21
N VAL A 24 2.71 12.28 0.39
CA VAL A 24 2.84 13.73 0.21
C VAL A 24 4.22 14.24 0.65
N ALA A 25 4.71 13.80 1.81
CA ALA A 25 6.06 14.16 2.27
C ALA A 25 7.16 13.63 1.34
N SER A 26 6.97 12.42 0.79
CA SER A 26 7.94 11.75 -0.09
C SER A 26 8.03 12.40 -1.46
N ILE A 27 6.96 13.03 -1.98
CA ILE A 27 6.97 13.70 -3.30
C ILE A 27 8.11 14.71 -3.41
N ILE A 28 8.32 15.53 -2.37
CA ILE A 28 9.38 16.55 -2.36
C ILE A 28 10.77 15.89 -2.41
N SER A 29 10.97 14.81 -1.65
CA SER A 29 12.22 14.06 -1.66
C SER A 29 12.49 13.41 -3.03
N ILE A 30 11.49 12.74 -3.60
CA ILE A 30 11.59 12.05 -4.89
C ILE A 30 11.83 13.03 -6.03
N ALA A 31 11.16 14.19 -6.03
CA ALA A 31 11.31 15.21 -7.07
C ALA A 31 12.73 15.79 -7.15
N ASN A 32 13.52 15.70 -6.08
CA ASN A 32 14.91 16.15 -6.05
C ASN A 32 15.92 15.05 -6.39
N MET A 33 15.49 13.79 -6.57
CA MET A 33 16.39 12.70 -6.93
C MET A 33 16.84 12.83 -8.40
N LYS A 34 18.09 12.45 -8.69
CA LYS A 34 18.65 12.47 -10.05
C LYS A 34 18.75 11.05 -10.64
N VAL A 35 17.65 10.30 -10.59
CA VAL A 35 17.57 8.94 -11.14
C VAL A 35 16.60 8.88 -12.33
N PRO A 36 16.83 8.04 -13.35
CA PRO A 36 15.99 8.01 -14.56
C PRO A 36 14.56 7.51 -14.30
N TRP A 37 14.29 6.89 -13.14
CA TRP A 37 12.98 6.36 -12.76
C TRP A 37 12.24 7.21 -11.70
N VAL A 38 12.58 8.48 -11.52
CA VAL A 38 11.90 9.42 -10.58
C VAL A 38 10.38 9.44 -10.77
N ASN A 39 9.90 9.54 -12.01
CA ASN A 39 8.46 9.57 -12.29
C ASN A 39 7.77 8.27 -11.85
N LEU A 40 8.46 7.14 -11.95
CA LEU A 40 7.96 5.85 -11.49
C LEU A 40 7.89 5.82 -9.95
N LEU A 41 8.88 6.38 -9.26
CA LEU A 41 8.87 6.50 -7.79
C LEU A 41 7.73 7.40 -7.30
N LEU A 42 7.44 8.51 -8.00
CA LEU A 42 6.32 9.40 -7.66
C LEU A 42 4.98 8.67 -7.75
N VAL A 43 4.74 7.98 -8.86
CA VAL A 43 3.54 7.15 -9.02
C VAL A 43 3.52 6.05 -7.98
N ALA A 44 4.67 5.42 -7.71
CA ALA A 44 4.74 4.33 -6.76
C ALA A 44 4.39 4.78 -5.34
N ALA A 45 4.84 5.96 -4.93
CA ALA A 45 4.51 6.57 -3.63
C ALA A 45 3.01 6.86 -3.50
N LEU A 46 2.39 7.41 -4.55
CA LEU A 46 0.96 7.72 -4.57
C LEU A 46 0.07 6.47 -4.53
N LEU A 47 0.57 5.34 -5.05
CA LEU A 47 -0.16 4.08 -5.03
C LEU A 47 -0.12 3.38 -3.67
N VAL A 48 0.80 3.71 -2.77
CA VAL A 48 0.85 3.11 -1.42
C VAL A 48 -0.50 3.21 -0.68
N PRO A 49 -1.12 4.40 -0.50
CA PRO A 49 -2.44 4.48 0.13
C PRO A 49 -3.53 3.75 -0.66
N VAL A 50 -3.45 3.73 -2.00
CA VAL A 50 -4.42 3.02 -2.85
C VAL A 50 -4.40 1.52 -2.55
N MET A 51 -3.22 0.93 -2.34
CA MET A 51 -3.08 -0.49 -2.01
C MET A 51 -3.72 -0.85 -0.67
N PHE A 52 -3.67 0.05 0.32
CA PHE A 52 -4.39 -0.14 1.59
C PHE A 52 -5.91 -0.08 1.41
N VAL A 53 -6.42 0.85 0.58
CA VAL A 53 -7.86 0.91 0.26
C VAL A 53 -8.32 -0.36 -0.47
N VAL A 54 -7.56 -0.79 -1.48
CA VAL A 54 -7.85 -2.02 -2.25
C VAL A 54 -7.84 -3.25 -1.34
N SER A 55 -6.89 -3.33 -0.40
CA SER A 55 -6.86 -4.40 0.59
C SER A 55 -8.08 -4.38 1.52
N GLY A 56 -8.41 -3.22 2.10
CA GLY A 56 -9.53 -3.09 3.04
C GLY A 56 -10.87 -3.44 2.39
N VAL A 57 -11.16 -2.83 1.24
CA VAL A 57 -12.39 -3.08 0.48
C VAL A 57 -12.41 -4.49 -0.11
N GLY A 58 -11.29 -4.93 -0.69
CA GLY A 58 -11.15 -6.25 -1.30
C GLY A 58 -11.37 -7.36 -0.29
N VAL A 59 -10.74 -7.29 0.89
CA VAL A 59 -10.94 -8.28 1.96
C VAL A 59 -12.38 -8.25 2.46
N ALA A 60 -12.99 -7.07 2.64
CA ALA A 60 -14.38 -6.97 3.08
C ALA A 60 -15.38 -7.63 2.10
N ILE A 61 -15.10 -7.58 0.79
CA ILE A 61 -15.95 -8.19 -0.24
C ILE A 61 -15.65 -9.69 -0.41
N ALA A 62 -14.37 -10.06 -0.50
CA ALA A 62 -13.91 -11.41 -0.80
C ALA A 62 -14.09 -12.37 0.38
N TYR A 63 -14.12 -11.86 1.62
CA TYR A 63 -14.30 -12.69 2.79
C TYR A 63 -15.66 -13.42 2.77
N GLY A 64 -15.61 -14.75 2.82
CA GLY A 64 -16.79 -15.62 2.73
C GLY A 64 -17.32 -15.85 1.31
N ARG A 65 -16.72 -15.23 0.28
CA ARG A 65 -17.09 -15.40 -1.14
C ARG A 65 -15.98 -15.97 -1.99
N SER A 66 -14.74 -15.98 -1.49
CA SER A 66 -13.56 -16.37 -2.24
C SER A 66 -12.71 -17.39 -1.47
N PRO A 67 -11.89 -18.19 -2.17
CA PRO A 67 -10.92 -19.08 -1.53
C PRO A 67 -9.97 -18.32 -0.59
N GLN A 68 -9.55 -18.97 0.50
CA GLN A 68 -8.63 -18.40 1.48
C GLN A 68 -7.35 -17.78 0.88
N PRO A 69 -6.71 -18.38 -0.16
CA PRO A 69 -5.52 -17.78 -0.77
C PRO A 69 -5.75 -16.37 -1.32
N VAL A 70 -6.94 -16.08 -1.86
CA VAL A 70 -7.27 -14.74 -2.40
C VAL A 70 -7.36 -13.73 -1.26
N VAL A 71 -7.99 -14.10 -0.15
CA VAL A 71 -8.11 -13.24 1.03
C VAL A 71 -6.72 -12.96 1.61
N PHE A 72 -5.85 -13.96 1.73
CA PHE A 72 -4.47 -13.76 2.19
C PHE A 72 -3.66 -12.88 1.25
N GLY A 73 -3.81 -13.06 -0.07
CA GLY A 73 -3.18 -12.19 -1.05
C GLY A 73 -3.60 -10.73 -0.89
N LEU A 74 -4.89 -10.47 -0.71
CA LEU A 74 -5.41 -9.11 -0.50
C LEU A 74 -4.91 -8.48 0.81
N VAL A 75 -4.81 -9.25 1.90
CA VAL A 75 -4.23 -8.77 3.16
C VAL A 75 -2.74 -8.43 2.99
N ALA A 76 -1.99 -9.26 2.25
CA ALA A 76 -0.54 -9.07 2.05
C ALA A 76 -0.20 -7.94 1.06
N LEU A 77 -1.12 -7.61 0.14
CA LEU A 77 -0.93 -6.68 -0.97
C LEU A 77 -0.29 -5.33 -0.59
N PRO A 78 -0.80 -4.55 0.39
CA PRO A 78 -0.20 -3.26 0.75
C PRO A 78 1.20 -3.40 1.34
N TRP A 79 1.46 -4.51 2.05
CA TRP A 79 2.77 -4.78 2.65
C TRP A 79 3.80 -5.14 1.58
N LEU A 80 3.47 -6.07 0.68
CA LEU A 80 4.34 -6.46 -0.42
C LEU A 80 4.67 -5.25 -1.31
N TYR A 81 3.64 -4.44 -1.61
CA TYR A 81 3.81 -3.22 -2.38
C TYR A 81 4.67 -2.18 -1.63
N GLY A 82 4.38 -1.93 -0.35
CA GLY A 82 5.12 -0.98 0.48
C GLY A 82 6.60 -1.38 0.65
N THR A 83 6.89 -2.66 0.90
CA THR A 83 8.26 -3.16 0.96
C THR A 83 8.98 -2.98 -0.39
N GLY A 84 8.32 -3.31 -1.50
CA GLY A 84 8.89 -3.08 -2.83
C GLY A 84 9.21 -1.61 -3.10
N PHE A 85 8.30 -0.72 -2.72
CA PHE A 85 8.50 0.74 -2.83
C PHE A 85 9.70 1.21 -2.00
N VAL A 86 9.82 0.77 -0.74
CA VAL A 86 10.96 1.11 0.12
C VAL A 86 12.28 0.63 -0.47
N LEU A 87 12.33 -0.58 -1.02
CA LEU A 87 13.53 -1.11 -1.67
C LEU A 87 13.93 -0.29 -2.91
N LEU A 88 12.96 0.13 -3.72
CA LEU A 88 13.21 1.00 -4.88
C LEU A 88 13.71 2.39 -4.45
N MET A 89 13.16 2.94 -3.37
CA MET A 89 13.66 4.19 -2.78
C MET A 89 15.10 4.03 -2.29
N LEU A 90 15.41 2.97 -1.55
CA LEU A 90 16.77 2.71 -1.05
C LEU A 90 17.81 2.57 -2.18
N LYS A 91 17.43 1.96 -3.32
CA LYS A 91 18.30 1.87 -4.50
C LYS A 91 18.57 3.23 -5.17
N SER A 92 17.73 4.23 -4.89
CA SER A 92 17.76 5.54 -5.55
C SER A 92 18.53 6.61 -4.75
N PHE A 93 18.93 6.29 -3.53
CA PHE A 93 19.90 7.05 -2.73
C PHE A 93 21.33 6.63 -3.10
#